data_AF-A0A1Y4VYP5-F1
#
_entry.id   AF-A0A1Y4VYP5-F1
#
_cell.length_a   1.000
_cell.length_b   1.000
_cell.length_c   1.000
_cell.angle_alpha   90.00
_cell.angle_beta   90.00
_cell.angle_gamma   90.00
#
_symmetry.space_group_name_H-M   'P 1'
#
loop_
_entity.id
_entity.type
_entity.pdbx_description
1 polymer ?
#
loop_
_entity_poly.entity_id
_entity_poly.type
_entity_poly.pdbx_seq_one_letter_code
_entity_poly.pdbx_strand_id
1 'polypeptide(L)'
;MDNIKILTIILKEQKDDVIDYYYLANESDTKLAGIVSLKMNIFEKLPAKIDDYTLFVIDAYLNDEISIVRPCHEPMKVPDCPDICGIVASGTIIHYYIKNNEMPKFICSLSDDAVDLIMQSDECIQPLIDNGIISKEEVDEYRQKQLKKCS
;
A
#
# COMPACT_ATOMS: atom_id res chain seq x y z
N MET A 1 14.12 2.71 -13.08
CA MET A 1 14.11 3.27 -11.72
C MET A 1 13.81 2.10 -10.83
N ASP A 2 14.71 1.75 -9.91
CA ASP A 2 14.41 0.70 -8.96
C ASP A 2 13.20 1.14 -8.15
N ASN A 3 12.14 0.33 -8.16
CA ASN A 3 10.89 0.64 -7.47
C ASN A 3 11.21 0.98 -6.02
N ILE A 4 10.82 2.17 -5.57
CA ILE A 4 10.99 2.60 -4.19
C ILE A 4 10.24 1.59 -3.31
N LYS A 5 10.98 0.81 -2.53
CA LYS A 5 10.45 -0.30 -1.72
C LYS A 5 9.83 0.22 -0.42
N ILE A 6 8.83 1.08 -0.54
CA ILE A 6 8.15 1.70 0.60
C ILE A 6 7.32 0.67 1.37
N LEU A 7 6.82 -0.37 0.67
CA LEU A 7 5.92 -1.36 1.24
C LEU A 7 6.20 -2.76 0.67
N THR A 8 6.46 -3.72 1.56
CA THR A 8 6.49 -5.15 1.21
C THR A 8 5.23 -5.82 1.72
N ILE A 9 4.53 -6.55 0.84
CA ILE A 9 3.29 -7.25 1.14
C ILE A 9 3.51 -8.74 0.90
N ILE A 10 3.17 -9.56 1.88
CA ILE A 10 3.42 -11.00 1.85
C ILE A 10 2.15 -11.72 2.24
N LEU A 11 1.70 -12.68 1.43
CA LEU A 11 0.57 -13.53 1.79
C LEU A 11 0.90 -14.27 3.08
N LYS A 12 0.09 -14.04 4.12
CA LYS A 12 0.23 -14.73 5.41
C LYS A 12 -0.52 -16.05 5.37
N GLU A 13 -1.82 -15.98 5.11
CA GLU A 13 -2.67 -17.16 4.94
C GLU A 13 -3.91 -16.80 4.11
N GLN A 14 -4.51 -17.82 3.52
CA GLN A 14 -5.81 -17.72 2.89
C GLN A 14 -6.72 -18.77 3.51
N LYS A 15 -7.86 -18.34 4.03
CA LYS A 15 -8.98 -19.15 4.50
C LYS A 15 -10.14 -19.01 3.52
N ASP A 16 -11.21 -19.78 3.73
CA ASP A 16 -12.37 -19.80 2.82
C ASP A 16 -13.01 -18.41 2.63
N ASP A 17 -13.17 -17.63 3.70
CA ASP A 17 -13.88 -16.34 3.64
C ASP A 17 -12.95 -15.10 3.72
N VAL A 18 -11.69 -15.29 4.09
CA VAL A 18 -10.74 -14.19 4.37
C VAL A 18 -9.33 -14.52 3.90
N ILE A 19 -8.61 -13.48 3.47
CA ILE A 19 -7.19 -13.55 3.13
C ILE A 19 -6.42 -12.56 3.98
N ASP A 20 -5.37 -13.06 4.66
CA ASP A 20 -4.51 -12.24 5.50
C ASP A 20 -3.20 -11.95 4.78
N TYR A 21 -2.74 -10.72 4.91
CA TYR A 21 -1.45 -10.27 4.41
C TYR A 21 -0.64 -9.64 5.52
N TYR A 22 0.66 -9.96 5.55
CA TYR A 22 1.64 -9.11 6.20
C TYR A 22 1.91 -7.90 5.32
N TYR A 23 1.96 -6.72 5.92
CA TYR A 23 2.48 -5.52 5.27
C TYR A 23 3.60 -4.90 6.10
N LEU A 24 4.69 -4.55 5.44
CA LEU A 24 5.94 -4.08 6.02
C LEU A 24 6.29 -2.73 5.40
N ALA A 25 6.24 -1.67 6.18
CA ALA A 25 6.70 -0.34 5.77
C ALA A 25 8.16 -0.19 6.21
N ASN A 26 9.12 -0.30 5.28
CA ASN A 26 10.57 -0.24 5.54
C ASN A 26 11.14 -1.22 6.56
N GLU A 27 10.40 -2.27 6.84
CA GLU A 27 10.83 -3.31 7.76
C GLU A 27 11.20 -4.58 6.99
N SER A 28 12.23 -5.27 7.46
CA SER A 28 12.64 -6.58 6.95
C SER A 28 12.21 -7.74 7.84
N ASP A 29 11.80 -7.46 9.09
CA ASP A 29 11.34 -8.46 10.05
C ASP A 29 9.80 -8.54 10.09
N THR A 30 9.27 -9.71 9.71
CA THR A 30 7.83 -10.02 9.75
C THR A 30 7.21 -9.95 11.15
N LYS A 31 8.01 -10.03 12.22
CA LYS A 31 7.52 -9.81 13.60
C LYS A 31 7.01 -8.38 13.80
N LEU A 32 7.58 -7.42 13.07
CA LEU A 32 7.25 -6.00 13.09
C LEU A 32 6.19 -5.61 12.05
N ALA A 33 5.79 -6.55 11.19
CA ALA A 33 4.79 -6.33 10.15
C ALA A 33 3.42 -5.97 10.73
N GLY A 34 2.67 -5.14 10.02
CA GLY A 34 1.23 -5.10 10.21
C GLY A 34 0.55 -6.31 9.58
N ILE A 35 -0.69 -6.57 9.97
CA ILE A 35 -1.55 -7.60 9.40
C ILE A 35 -2.84 -6.93 8.94
N VAL A 36 -3.13 -7.07 7.65
CA VAL A 36 -4.42 -6.68 7.07
C VAL A 36 -5.16 -7.94 6.63
N SER A 37 -6.46 -7.95 6.85
CA SER A 37 -7.36 -9.02 6.45
C SER A 37 -8.39 -8.46 5.47
N LEU A 38 -8.58 -9.15 4.35
CA LEU A 38 -9.55 -8.80 3.33
C LEU A 38 -10.57 -9.93 3.24
N LYS A 39 -11.86 -9.62 3.26
CA LYS A 39 -12.90 -10.60 2.96
C LYS A 39 -12.86 -10.97 1.48
N MET A 40 -13.00 -12.27 1.19
CA MET A 40 -12.95 -12.77 -0.19
C MET A 40 -14.08 -12.21 -1.07
N ASN A 41 -15.22 -11.86 -0.48
CA ASN A 41 -16.37 -11.27 -1.17
C ASN A 41 -16.07 -9.93 -1.87
N ILE A 42 -15.03 -9.19 -1.46
CA ILE A 42 -14.57 -7.97 -2.13
C ILE A 42 -14.21 -8.31 -3.58
N PHE A 43 -13.44 -9.38 -3.76
CA PHE A 43 -12.90 -9.79 -5.06
C PHE A 43 -13.99 -10.29 -6.02
N GLU A 44 -15.10 -10.80 -5.49
CA GLU A 44 -16.28 -11.23 -6.27
C GLU A 44 -17.12 -10.04 -6.79
N LYS A 45 -17.02 -8.88 -6.13
CA LYS A 45 -17.82 -7.69 -6.42
C LYS A 45 -17.01 -6.54 -7.01
N LEU A 46 -15.77 -6.80 -7.45
CA LEU A 46 -14.91 -5.76 -7.99
C LEU A 46 -15.58 -5.13 -9.23
N PRO A 47 -15.63 -3.78 -9.30
CA PRO A 47 -16.14 -3.11 -10.49
C PRO A 47 -15.17 -3.35 -11.67
N ALA A 48 -15.70 -3.23 -12.89
CA ALA A 48 -14.91 -3.40 -14.11
C ALA A 48 -13.73 -2.42 -14.24
N LYS A 49 -13.82 -1.28 -13.54
CA LYS A 49 -12.75 -0.27 -13.45
C LYS A 49 -12.80 0.38 -12.07
N ILE A 50 -11.63 0.58 -11.47
CA ILE A 50 -11.43 1.37 -10.25
C ILE A 50 -10.54 2.56 -10.65
N ASP A 51 -11.04 3.78 -10.47
CA ASP A 51 -10.29 4.99 -10.79
C ASP A 51 -9.37 5.43 -9.65
N ASP A 52 -9.74 5.14 -8.39
CA ASP A 52 -8.94 5.42 -7.20
C ASP A 52 -9.02 4.23 -6.23
N TYR A 53 -7.92 3.46 -6.16
CA TYR A 53 -7.82 2.29 -5.29
C TYR A 53 -7.76 2.65 -3.80
N THR A 54 -7.26 3.84 -3.46
CA THR A 54 -7.17 4.27 -2.06
C THR A 54 -8.56 4.57 -1.53
N LEU A 55 -9.34 5.37 -2.27
CA LEU A 55 -10.72 5.69 -1.89
C LEU A 55 -11.59 4.44 -1.82
N PHE A 56 -11.48 3.55 -2.81
CA PHE A 56 -12.21 2.27 -2.82
C PHE A 56 -11.93 1.44 -1.56
N VAL A 57 -10.66 1.37 -1.13
CA VAL A 57 -10.28 0.59 0.06
C VAL A 57 -10.70 1.27 1.35
N ILE A 58 -10.68 2.60 1.41
CA ILE A 58 -11.23 3.32 2.57
C ILE A 58 -12.71 2.97 2.73
N ASP A 59 -13.50 2.99 1.65
CA ASP A 59 -14.90 2.60 1.70
C ASP A 59 -15.06 1.13 2.15
N ALA A 60 -14.26 0.22 1.60
CA ALA A 60 -14.30 -1.20 1.99
C ALA A 60 -13.88 -1.42 3.45
N TYR A 61 -12.94 -0.62 3.97
CA TYR A 61 -12.54 -0.62 5.38
C TYR A 61 -13.67 -0.12 6.28
N LEU A 62 -14.32 0.98 5.92
CA LEU A 62 -15.45 1.54 6.66
C LEU A 62 -16.68 0.61 6.65
N ASN A 63 -16.78 -0.28 5.66
CA ASN A 63 -17.83 -1.31 5.56
C ASN A 63 -17.42 -2.67 6.16
N ASP A 64 -16.36 -2.73 6.96
CA ASP A 64 -15.83 -3.94 7.59
C ASP A 64 -15.44 -5.06 6.60
N GLU A 65 -15.24 -4.76 5.32
CA GLU A 65 -14.77 -5.73 4.32
C GLU A 65 -13.25 -5.89 4.37
N ILE A 66 -12.55 -4.83 4.79
CA ILE A 66 -11.11 -4.81 5.05
C ILE A 66 -10.89 -4.47 6.52
N SER A 67 -9.93 -5.12 7.16
CA SER A 67 -9.61 -4.87 8.56
C SER A 67 -8.12 -4.87 8.81
N ILE A 68 -7.62 -3.84 9.49
CA ILE A 68 -6.26 -3.82 10.05
C ILE A 68 -6.31 -4.61 11.36
N VAL A 69 -5.97 -5.90 11.27
CA VAL A 69 -5.97 -6.83 12.42
C VAL A 69 -4.89 -6.46 13.42
N ARG A 70 -3.73 -6.02 12.91
CA ARG A 70 -2.61 -5.57 13.71
C ARG A 70 -1.88 -4.44 12.96
N PRO A 71 -1.70 -3.24 13.55
CA PRO A 71 -0.84 -2.22 12.95
C PRO A 71 0.62 -2.68 12.92
N CYS A 72 1.45 -2.11 12.04
CA CYS A 72 2.89 -2.37 12.07
C CYS A 72 3.55 -1.75 13.33
N HIS A 73 4.85 -1.97 13.51
CA HIS A 73 5.58 -1.49 14.69
C HIS A 73 5.55 0.04 14.84
N GLU A 74 5.71 0.76 13.74
CA GLU A 74 5.65 2.23 13.67
C GLU A 74 4.54 2.67 12.71
N PRO A 75 3.26 2.60 13.14
CA PRO A 75 2.15 2.84 12.24
C PRO A 75 1.98 4.32 11.93
N MET A 76 1.65 4.61 10.67
CA MET A 76 1.24 5.95 10.26
C MET A 76 -0.25 6.14 10.57
N LYS A 77 -0.53 6.75 11.72
CA LYS A 77 -1.90 6.94 12.23
C LYS A 77 -2.56 8.14 11.58
N VAL A 78 -3.83 7.97 11.23
CA VAL A 78 -4.73 9.07 10.82
C VAL A 78 -6.05 8.94 11.60
N PRO A 79 -6.90 9.97 11.67
CA PRO A 79 -8.20 9.86 12.34
C PRO A 79 -8.97 8.63 11.85
N ASP A 80 -9.53 7.86 12.79
CA ASP A 80 -10.34 6.67 12.53
C ASP A 80 -9.66 5.51 11.77
N CYS A 81 -8.33 5.54 11.59
CA CYS A 81 -7.56 4.43 11.03
C CYS A 81 -6.29 4.17 11.85
N PRO A 82 -6.10 2.95 12.38
CA PRO A 82 -4.96 2.65 13.24
C PRO A 82 -3.62 2.65 12.49
N ASP A 83 -3.63 2.47 11.16
CA ASP A 83 -2.43 2.43 10.33
C ASP A 83 -2.76 2.53 8.83
N ILE A 84 -2.53 3.69 8.22
CA ILE A 84 -2.85 3.93 6.80
C ILE A 84 -2.03 3.03 5.86
N CYS A 85 -0.88 2.50 6.31
CA CYS A 85 -0.09 1.56 5.50
C CYS A 85 -0.87 0.28 5.19
N GLY A 86 -1.77 -0.17 6.08
CA GLY A 86 -2.65 -1.32 5.83
C GLY A 86 -3.70 -1.07 4.74
N ILE A 87 -4.19 0.17 4.63
CA ILE A 87 -5.09 0.62 3.56
C ILE A 87 -4.35 0.62 2.23
N VAL A 88 -3.16 1.25 2.17
CA VAL A 88 -2.34 1.28 0.96
C VAL A 88 -1.96 -0.14 0.51
N ALA A 89 -1.63 -1.02 1.46
CA ALA A 89 -1.35 -2.43 1.19
C ALA A 89 -2.54 -3.11 0.50
N SER A 90 -3.74 -2.91 1.03
CA SER A 90 -4.97 -3.50 0.50
C SER A 90 -5.29 -3.01 -0.91
N GLY A 91 -5.11 -1.71 -1.18
CA GLY A 91 -5.31 -1.16 -2.51
C GLY A 91 -4.34 -1.76 -3.52
N THR A 92 -3.09 -1.96 -3.09
CA THR A 92 -2.05 -2.61 -3.91
C THR A 92 -2.38 -4.08 -4.19
N ILE A 93 -2.90 -4.83 -3.21
CA ILE A 93 -3.35 -6.21 -3.38
C ILE A 93 -4.47 -6.30 -4.41
N ILE A 94 -5.49 -5.45 -4.30
CA ILE A 94 -6.66 -5.45 -5.20
C ILE A 94 -6.25 -5.05 -6.61
N HIS A 95 -5.42 -4.01 -6.76
CA HIS A 95 -4.90 -3.62 -8.07
C HIS A 95 -4.10 -4.75 -8.72
N TYR A 96 -3.23 -5.43 -7.96
CA TYR A 96 -2.50 -6.59 -8.46
C TYR A 96 -3.46 -7.69 -8.93
N TYR A 97 -4.48 -8.01 -8.14
CA TYR A 97 -5.46 -9.03 -8.49
C TYR A 97 -6.19 -8.68 -9.80
N ILE A 98 -6.65 -7.44 -9.97
CA ILE A 98 -7.33 -7.01 -11.20
C ILE A 98 -6.42 -7.14 -12.42
N LYS A 99 -5.14 -6.78 -12.28
CA LYS A 99 -4.18 -6.79 -13.39
C LYS A 99 -3.77 -8.20 -13.82
N ASN A 100 -3.66 -9.12 -12.87
CA ASN A 100 -3.07 -10.45 -13.11
C ASN A 100 -4.10 -11.60 -13.01
N ASN A 101 -5.32 -11.31 -12.53
CA ASN A 101 -6.37 -12.28 -12.25
C ASN A 101 -5.92 -13.42 -11.31
N GLU A 102 -5.01 -13.12 -10.37
CA GLU A 102 -4.52 -14.03 -9.36
C GLU A 102 -4.18 -13.30 -8.06
N MET A 103 -4.28 -14.00 -6.92
CA MET A 103 -3.94 -13.42 -5.63
C MET A 103 -2.41 -13.24 -5.51
N PRO A 104 -1.92 -12.06 -5.12
CA PRO A 104 -0.49 -11.86 -4.95
C PRO A 104 0.02 -12.72 -3.80
N LYS A 105 1.11 -13.46 -4.02
CA LYS A 105 1.85 -14.12 -2.93
C LYS A 105 2.85 -13.17 -2.27
N PHE A 106 3.38 -12.24 -3.07
CA PHE A 106 4.42 -11.31 -2.67
C PHE A 106 4.41 -10.07 -3.57
N ILE A 107 4.50 -8.89 -2.96
CA ILE A 107 4.64 -7.60 -3.64
C ILE A 107 5.75 -6.82 -2.91
N CYS A 108 6.71 -6.25 -3.66
CA CYS A 108 7.78 -5.42 -3.09
C CYS A 108 7.92 -4.06 -3.79
N SER A 109 6.84 -3.57 -4.37
CA SER A 109 6.78 -2.27 -5.04
C SER A 109 5.38 -1.68 -4.91
N LEU A 110 5.30 -0.38 -4.63
CA LEU A 110 4.07 0.39 -4.77
C LEU A 110 3.64 0.48 -6.25
N SER A 111 2.36 0.76 -6.51
CA SER A 111 1.93 1.16 -7.86
C SER A 111 2.53 2.52 -8.25
N ASP A 112 2.70 2.74 -9.54
CA ASP A 112 3.24 4.02 -10.06
C ASP A 112 2.45 5.24 -9.54
N ASP A 113 1.12 5.14 -9.47
CA ASP A 113 0.25 6.22 -8.95
C ASP A 113 0.49 6.50 -7.46
N ALA A 114 0.72 5.46 -6.65
CA ALA A 114 1.01 5.61 -5.23
C ALA A 114 2.42 6.17 -5.00
N VAL A 115 3.39 5.79 -5.84
CA VAL A 115 4.72 6.40 -5.85
C VAL A 115 4.61 7.88 -6.22
N ASP A 116 3.85 8.24 -7.25
CA ASP A 116 3.67 9.63 -7.65
C ASP A 116 3.03 10.48 -6.54
N LEU A 117 1.97 9.98 -5.90
CA LEU A 117 1.31 10.69 -4.80
C LEU A 117 2.28 10.95 -3.63
N ILE A 118 3.02 9.92 -3.21
CA ILE A 118 3.95 10.01 -2.09
C ILE A 118 5.13 10.93 -2.43
N MET A 119 5.72 10.80 -3.63
CA MET A 119 6.90 11.55 -4.03
C MET A 119 6.61 13.04 -4.28
N GLN A 120 5.36 13.40 -4.59
CA GLN A 120 4.96 14.79 -4.83
C GLN A 120 4.39 15.49 -3.58
N SER A 121 3.93 14.76 -2.57
CA SER A 121 3.43 15.33 -1.32
C SER A 121 4.54 15.48 -0.29
N ASP A 122 4.86 16.72 0.07
CA ASP A 122 5.85 17.00 1.12
C ASP A 122 5.41 16.42 2.49
N GLU A 123 4.10 16.39 2.78
CA GLU A 123 3.57 15.79 4.01
C GLU A 123 3.76 14.26 4.06
N CYS A 124 3.74 13.59 2.90
CA CYS A 124 3.92 12.15 2.83
C CYS A 124 5.39 11.74 2.74
N ILE A 125 6.22 12.53 2.04
CA ILE A 125 7.63 12.19 1.80
C ILE A 125 8.55 12.60 2.95
N GLN A 126 8.23 13.67 3.68
CA GLN A 126 9.12 14.17 4.72
C GLN A 126 9.36 13.15 5.84
N PRO A 127 8.33 12.43 6.36
CA PRO A 127 8.56 11.32 7.27
C PRO A 127 9.44 10.22 6.68
N LEU A 128 9.37 9.99 5.36
CA LEU A 128 10.21 8.99 4.70
C LEU A 128 11.67 9.43 4.62
N ILE A 129 11.92 10.72 4.36
CA ILE A 129 13.27 11.29 4.38
C ILE A 129 13.85 11.28 5.80
N ASP A 130 13.06 11.71 6.78
CA ASP A 130 13.50 11.85 8.17
C ASP A 130 13.88 10.50 8.80
N ASN A 131 13.23 9.41 8.37
CA ASN A 131 13.55 8.05 8.79
C ASN A 131 14.58 7.36 7.88
N GLY A 132 15.18 8.08 6.92
CA GLY A 132 16.25 7.56 6.05
C GLY A 132 15.80 6.51 5.03
N ILE A 133 14.49 6.44 4.77
CA ILE A 133 13.86 5.49 3.86
C ILE A 133 14.17 5.84 2.40
N ILE A 134 14.20 7.14 2.13
CA ILE A 134 14.53 7.70 0.84
C ILE A 134 15.40 8.92 1.06
N SER A 135 16.46 9.07 0.27
CA SER A 135 17.26 10.28 0.32
C SER A 135 16.52 11.44 -0.32
N LYS A 136 16.81 12.65 0.16
CA LYS A 136 16.34 13.88 -0.49
C LYS A 136 16.78 13.95 -1.96
N GLU A 137 17.97 13.43 -2.26
CA GLU A 137 18.52 13.36 -3.62
C GLU A 137 17.67 12.46 -4.54
N GLU A 138 17.22 11.30 -4.06
CA GLU A 138 16.31 10.42 -4.81
C GLU A 138 14.94 11.05 -5.08
N VAL A 139 14.41 11.83 -4.12
CA VAL A 139 13.16 12.58 -4.30
C VAL A 139 13.31 13.69 -5.34
N ASP A 140 14.39 14.46 -5.24
CA ASP A 140 14.67 15.56 -6.17
C ASP A 140 14.89 15.04 -7.59
N GLU A 141 15.63 13.94 -7.74
CA GLU A 141 15.81 13.27 -9.03
C GLU A 141 14.48 12.81 -9.65
N TYR A 142 13.57 12.26 -8.84
CA TYR A 142 12.26 11.81 -9.29
C TYR A 142 11.41 12.97 -9.80
N ARG A 143 11.29 14.04 -8.99
CA ARG A 143 10.50 15.24 -9.35
C ARG A 143 11.03 15.88 -10.63
N GLN A 144 12.35 15.97 -10.81
CA GLN A 144 12.95 16.48 -12.04
C GLN A 144 12.67 15.61 -13.27
N LYS A 145 12.67 14.28 -13.12
CA LYS A 145 12.34 13.36 -14.22
C LYS A 145 10.87 13.48 -14.65
N GLN A 146 9.94 13.71 -13.71
CA GLN A 146 8.53 13.91 -14.04
C GLN A 146 8.27 15.26 -14.73
N LEU A 147 8.90 16.35 -14.27
CA LEU A 147 8.81 17.66 -14.92
C LEU A 147 9.24 17.63 -16.40
N LYS A 148 10.23 16.79 -16.75
CA LYS A 148 10.70 16.59 -18.12
C LYS A 148 9.76 15.74 -19.00
N LYS A 149 8.87 14.94 -18.42
CA LYS A 149 7.88 14.16 -19.19
C LYS A 149 6.64 14.99 -19.57
N CYS A 150 6.37 16.06 -18.83
CA CYS A 150 5.26 16.98 -19.08
C CYS A 150 5.66 18.23 -19.90
N SER A 151 6.91 18.30 -20.36
CA SER A 151 7.44 19.34 -21.25
C SER A 151 7.58 18.81 -22.67
#